data_AF-A0A853JI71-F1
#
_entry.id   AF-A0A853JI71-F1
#
_cell.length_a   1.000
_cell.length_b   1.000
_cell.length_c   1.000
_cell.angle_alpha   90.00
_cell.angle_beta   90.00
_cell.angle_gamma   90.00
#
_symmetry.space_group_name_H-M   'P 1'
#
loop_
_entity.id
_entity.type
_entity.pdbx_description
1 polymer ?
#
loop_
_entity_poly.entity_id
_entity_poly.type
_entity_poly.pdbx_seq_one_letter_code
_entity_poly.pdbx_strand_id
1 'polypeptide(L)'
;MERFAVSPDIVGWAASAILLATLSRQIHTQSKDPDARGVSKWLFAGQIAASTGFIVYSWLLDNWVFIVTNAAILVTAMVGQVAVARKKR
;
A
#
# COMPACT_ATOMS: atom_id res chain seq x y z
N MET A 1 -25.87 -7.23 -28.29
CA MET A 1 -24.42 -7.32 -28.01
C MET A 1 -24.24 -7.16 -26.51
N GLU A 2 -24.29 -8.27 -25.78
CA GLU A 2 -23.92 -8.30 -24.36
C GLU A 2 -22.44 -7.94 -24.29
N ARG A 3 -22.14 -6.70 -23.89
CA ARG A 3 -20.77 -6.35 -23.53
C ARG A 3 -20.45 -7.27 -22.36
N PHE A 4 -19.42 -8.11 -22.52
CA PHE A 4 -18.70 -8.68 -21.38
C PHE A 4 -18.14 -7.50 -20.58
N ALA A 5 -18.99 -6.85 -19.80
CA ALA A 5 -18.65 -5.74 -18.96
C ALA A 5 -17.88 -6.37 -17.80
N VAL A 6 -16.57 -6.53 -17.99
CA VAL A 6 -15.65 -6.63 -16.87
C VAL A 6 -15.99 -5.42 -16.01
N SER A 7 -16.57 -5.66 -14.83
CA SER A 7 -16.85 -4.55 -13.92
C SER A 7 -15.52 -3.84 -13.69
N PRO A 8 -15.46 -2.50 -13.76
CA PRO A 8 -14.23 -1.75 -13.49
C PRO A 8 -13.56 -2.19 -12.18
N ASP A 9 -14.36 -2.64 -11.22
CA ASP A 9 -13.96 -3.21 -9.95
C ASP A 9 -13.02 -4.43 -10.09
N ILE A 10 -13.23 -5.33 -11.05
CA ILE A 10 -12.35 -6.49 -11.27
C ILE A 10 -10.94 -6.02 -11.63
N VAL A 11 -10.84 -5.02 -12.52
CA VAL A 11 -9.55 -4.43 -12.91
C VAL A 11 -8.91 -3.75 -11.70
N GLY A 12 -9.71 -3.01 -10.92
CA GLY A 12 -9.26 -2.38 -9.68
C GLY A 12 -8.70 -3.41 -8.69
N TRP A 13 -9.45 -4.47 -8.38
CA TRP A 13 -9.03 -5.52 -7.45
C TRP A 13 -7.76 -6.26 -7.92
N ALA A 14 -7.66 -6.56 -9.22
CA ALA A 14 -6.47 -7.17 -9.79
C ALA A 14 -5.24 -6.25 -9.66
N ALA A 15 -5.38 -4.97 -10.00
CA ALA A 15 -4.32 -3.98 -9.85
C ALA A 15 -3.90 -3.82 -8.37
N SER A 16 -4.87 -3.79 -7.46
CA SER A 16 -4.64 -3.73 -6.01
C SER A 16 -3.89 -4.94 -5.48
N ALA A 17 -4.25 -6.15 -5.93
CA ALA A 17 -3.56 -7.36 -5.53
C ALA A 17 -2.08 -7.35 -5.97
N ILE A 18 -1.81 -6.92 -7.22
CA ILE A 18 -0.44 -6.77 -7.74
C ILE A 18 0.33 -5.71 -6.93
N LEU A 19 -0.30 -4.57 -6.63
CA LEU A 19 0.30 -3.49 -5.85
C LEU A 19 0.65 -3.96 -4.43
N LEU A 20 -0.26 -4.63 -3.74
CA LEU A 20 -0.03 -5.14 -2.40
C LEU A 20 1.07 -6.22 -2.38
N ALA A 21 1.08 -7.11 -3.37
CA ALA A 21 2.12 -8.14 -3.49
C ALA A 21 3.51 -7.53 -3.70
N THR A 22 3.61 -6.51 -4.55
CA THR A 22 4.89 -5.83 -4.85
C THR A 22 5.40 -5.01 -3.65
N LEU A 23 4.52 -4.27 -2.97
CA LEU A 23 4.87 -3.55 -1.73
C LEU A 23 5.29 -4.51 -0.61
N SER A 24 4.57 -5.62 -0.42
CA SER A 24 4.91 -6.64 0.58
C SER A 24 6.30 -7.23 0.30
N ARG A 25 6.59 -7.55 -0.96
CA ARG A 25 7.92 -8.04 -1.38
C ARG A 25 9.01 -7.00 -1.12
N GLN A 26 8.75 -5.73 -1.44
CA GLN A 26 9.68 -4.62 -1.20
C GLN A 26 10.03 -4.48 0.29
N ILE A 27 9.02 -4.53 1.17
CA ILE A 27 9.25 -4.43 2.62
C ILE A 27 10.02 -5.64 3.13
N HIS A 28 9.69 -6.84 2.65
CA HIS A 28 10.39 -8.05 3.04
C HIS A 28 11.87 -8.04 2.63
N THR A 29 12.20 -7.61 1.41
CA THR A 29 13.59 -7.52 0.97
C THR A 29 14.36 -6.45 1.73
N GLN A 30 13.77 -5.26 1.93
CA GLN A 30 14.39 -4.17 2.70
C GLN A 30 14.59 -4.52 4.17
N SER A 31 13.68 -5.31 4.75
CA SER A 31 13.83 -5.77 6.14
C SER A 31 15.00 -6.74 6.31
N LYS A 32 15.41 -7.44 5.26
CA LYS A 32 16.53 -8.40 5.29
C LYS A 32 17.88 -7.79 4.91
N ASP A 33 17.89 -6.69 4.18
CA ASP A 33 19.12 -6.02 3.76
C ASP A 33 19.78 -5.27 4.94
N PRO A 34 21.00 -5.66 5.37
CA PRO A 34 21.73 -5.01 6.46
C PRO A 34 22.31 -3.64 6.06
N ASP A 35 22.40 -3.36 4.76
CA ASP A 35 22.92 -2.11 4.18
C ASP A 35 21.81 -1.25 3.57
N ALA A 36 20.55 -1.46 3.97
CA ALA A 36 19.42 -0.59 3.66
C ALA A 36 19.53 0.80 4.34
N ARG A 37 20.65 1.49 4.12
CA ARG A 37 20.97 2.84 4.60
C ARG A 37 20.08 3.91 3.94
N GLY A 38 19.29 3.54 2.92
CA GLY A 38 18.54 4.46 2.08
C GLY A 38 17.01 4.36 2.12
N VAL A 39 16.41 3.27 2.64
CA VAL A 39 14.93 3.20 2.66
C VAL A 39 14.38 3.83 3.94
N SER A 40 14.37 5.14 3.78
CA SER A 40 13.97 6.24 4.62
C SER A 40 12.70 5.98 5.44
N LYS A 41 12.76 6.28 6.75
CA LYS A 41 11.57 6.52 7.59
C LYS A 41 10.54 7.46 6.92
N TRP A 42 11.00 8.31 6.00
CA TRP A 42 10.14 9.20 5.22
C TRP A 42 9.33 8.47 4.15
N LEU A 43 9.78 7.33 3.64
CA LEU A 43 9.01 6.52 2.69
C LEU A 43 7.74 6.00 3.35
N PHE A 44 7.86 5.39 4.53
CA PHE A 44 6.70 4.89 5.26
C PHE A 44 5.82 6.03 5.79
N ALA A 45 6.40 7.12 6.28
CA ALA A 45 5.61 8.30 6.67
C ALA A 45 4.82 8.89 5.49
N GLY A 46 5.45 8.98 4.31
CA GLY A 46 4.80 9.42 3.07
C GLY A 46 3.70 8.46 2.63
N GLN A 47 3.92 7.15 2.69
CA GLN A 47 2.89 6.14 2.41
C GLN A 47 1.71 6.23 3.38
N ILE A 48 1.96 6.41 4.68
CA ILE A 48 0.91 6.61 5.68
C ILE A 48 0.06 7.85 5.34
N ALA A 49 0.70 8.98 5.06
CA ALA A 49 0.01 10.23 4.71
C ALA A 49 -0.78 10.09 3.40
N ALA A 50 -0.17 9.52 2.35
CA ALA A 50 -0.79 9.32 1.05
C ALA A 50 -1.98 8.35 1.14
N SER A 51 -1.81 7.19 1.78
CA SER A 51 -2.90 6.21 1.94
C SER A 51 -4.05 6.77 2.77
N THR A 52 -3.77 7.56 3.82
CA THR A 52 -4.83 8.24 4.58
C THR A 52 -5.61 9.21 3.70
N GLY A 53 -4.90 10.05 2.93
CA GLY A 53 -5.54 10.97 1.97
C GLY A 53 -6.36 10.23 0.90
N PHE A 54 -5.84 9.13 0.35
CA PHE A 54 -6.56 8.32 -0.63
C PHE A 54 -7.76 7.59 -0.03
N ILE A 55 -7.73 7.15 1.23
CA ILE A 55 -8.92 6.59 1.91
C ILE A 55 -10.01 7.65 1.98
N VAL A 56 -9.70 8.86 2.45
CA VAL A 56 -10.69 9.96 2.52
C VAL A 56 -11.23 10.29 1.13
N TYR A 57 -10.35 10.47 0.14
CA TYR A 57 -10.72 10.79 -1.23
C TYR A 57 -11.62 9.70 -1.86
N SER A 58 -11.24 8.43 -1.72
CA SER A 58 -12.01 7.32 -2.30
C SER A 58 -13.31 7.04 -1.57
N TRP A 59 -13.39 7.35 -0.28
CA TRP A 59 -14.65 7.36 0.46
C TRP A 59 -15.63 8.41 -0.09
N LEU A 60 -15.15 9.60 -0.42
CA LEU A 60 -15.97 10.65 -1.07
C LEU A 60 -16.44 10.27 -2.49
N LEU A 61 -15.83 9.26 -3.10
CA LEU A 61 -16.17 8.75 -4.45
C LEU A 61 -16.90 7.40 -4.42
N ASP A 62 -17.24 6.89 -3.23
CA ASP A 62 -17.80 5.53 -3.04
C ASP A 62 -16.98 4.42 -3.72
N ASN A 63 -15.66 4.62 -3.87
CA ASN A 63 -14.75 3.68 -4.51
C ASN A 63 -14.17 2.69 -3.50
N TRP A 64 -14.94 1.65 -3.21
CA TRP A 64 -14.58 0.62 -2.23
C TRP A 64 -13.27 -0.10 -2.54
N VAL A 65 -12.95 -0.31 -3.82
CA VAL A 65 -11.69 -0.97 -4.21
C VAL A 65 -10.49 -0.14 -3.75
N PHE A 66 -10.52 1.18 -3.99
CA PHE A 66 -9.45 2.08 -3.55
C PHE A 66 -9.40 2.23 -2.03
N ILE A 67 -10.54 2.28 -1.34
CA ILE A 67 -10.60 2.36 0.13
C ILE A 67 -9.88 1.16 0.75
N VAL A 68 -10.27 -0.07 0.38
CA VAL A 68 -9.71 -1.30 0.94
C VAL A 68 -8.23 -1.43 0.62
N THR A 69 -7.84 -1.08 -0.61
CA THR A 69 -6.44 -1.15 -1.04
C THR A 69 -5.56 -0.20 -0.23
N ASN A 70 -5.98 1.06 -0.09
CA ASN A 70 -5.19 2.04 0.65
C ASN A 70 -5.19 1.75 2.17
N ALA A 71 -6.25 1.16 2.71
CA ALA A 71 -6.25 0.67 4.09
C ALA A 71 -5.20 -0.45 4.30
N ALA A 72 -5.11 -1.40 3.36
CA ALA A 72 -4.09 -2.45 3.42
C ALA A 72 -2.66 -1.90 3.26
N ILE A 73 -2.45 -0.92 2.37
CA ILE A 73 -1.16 -0.23 2.21
C ILE A 73 -0.80 0.53 3.50
N LEU A 74 -1.76 1.21 4.12
CA LEU A 74 -1.56 1.93 5.38
C LEU A 74 -1.05 1.00 6.49
N VAL A 75 -1.71 -0.15 6.68
CA VAL A 75 -1.28 -1.18 7.65
C VAL A 75 0.14 -1.65 7.34
N THR A 76 0.41 -1.94 6.07
CA THR A 76 1.72 -2.40 5.60
C THR A 76 2.82 -1.37 5.86
N ALA A 77 2.53 -0.08 5.64
CA ALA A 77 3.45 1.02 5.91
C ALA A 77 3.69 1.22 7.41
N MET A 78 2.67 1.06 8.26
CA MET A 78 2.81 1.10 9.71
C MET A 78 3.73 -0.02 10.23
N VAL A 79 3.55 -1.25 9.73
CA VAL A 79 4.41 -2.39 10.07
C VAL A 79 5.86 -2.11 9.67
N GLY A 80 6.09 -1.61 8.45
CA GLY A 80 7.41 -1.23 7.97
C GLY A 80 8.07 -0.13 8.83
N GLN A 81 7.31 0.91 9.20
CA GLN A 81 7.79 1.99 10.05
C GLN A 81 8.22 1.50 11.43
N VAL A 82 7.43 0.60 12.05
CA VAL A 82 7.75 0.00 13.35
C VAL A 82 9.00 -0.89 13.25
N ALA A 83 9.13 -1.70 12.21
CA ALA A 83 10.29 -2.57 12.00
C ALA A 83 11.59 -1.74 11.87
N VAL A 84 11.57 -0.66 11.09
CA VAL A 84 12.71 0.27 10.95
C VAL A 84 13.03 0.98 12.26
N ALA A 85 12.00 1.40 13.01
CA ALA A 85 12.21 2.05 14.30
C ALA A 85 12.88 1.12 15.32
N ARG A 86 12.55 -0.18 15.32
CA ARG A 86 13.14 -1.19 16.20
C ARG A 86 14.59 -1.53 15.85
N LYS A 87 14.94 -1.64 14.56
CA LYS A 87 16.33 -1.91 14.12
C LYS A 87 17.34 -0.80 14.49
N LYS A 88 16.86 0.42 14.78
CA LYS A 88 17.71 1.57 15.13
C LYS A 88 17.92 1.75 16.64
N ARG A 89 17.22 0.98 17.48
CA ARG A 89 17.46 0.90 18.94
C ARG A 89 18.43 -0.23 19.23
#